data_AF-A0A657AH21-F1
#
_entry.id   AF-A0A657AH21-F1
#
_cell.length_a   1.000
_cell.length_b   1.000
_cell.length_c   1.000
_cell.angle_alpha   90.00
_cell.angle_beta   90.00
_cell.angle_gamma   90.00
#
_symmetry.space_group_name_H-M   'P 1'
#
loop_
_entity.id
_entity.type
_entity.pdbx_description
1 polymer ?
#
loop_
_entity_poly.entity_id
_entity_poly.type
_entity_poly.pdbx_seq_one_letter_code
_entity_poly.pdbx_strand_id
1 'polypeptide(L)'
;MRLSDLNKLLLTLCCLSLAACNGGSSGGGSGGSDEPEAVSLTGGGIKGPLVNAIVTVYTVDTTAEDFKGAIVGEPGSTNEQAQIIDLVLPTPIEPPYILEFTSDENTTDILTGQAPVISEMRTVITQALLDNGEQIYGTPLTTMAVDLAIRNADVDTGPWADRDGDEITDPGLGDGTATPAELVSALPIAAAHGVFQGSCRLSI
;
A
#
# COMPACT_ATOMS: atom_id res chain seq x y z
N MET A 1 34.47 54.28 7.95
CA MET A 1 34.02 52.88 8.05
C MET A 1 34.03 52.30 6.65
N ARG A 2 34.64 51.12 6.45
CA ARG A 2 34.93 50.59 5.12
C ARG A 2 33.72 49.81 4.59
N LEU A 3 33.48 49.85 3.28
CA LEU A 3 32.36 49.15 2.62
C LEU A 3 32.35 47.62 2.85
N SER A 4 33.45 47.04 3.35
CA SER A 4 33.55 45.64 3.77
C SER A 4 32.75 45.30 5.04
N ASP A 5 32.42 46.31 5.86
CA ASP A 5 31.78 46.11 7.16
C ASP A 5 30.24 46.17 7.05
N LEU A 6 29.72 46.67 5.92
CA LEU A 6 28.29 46.83 5.65
C LEU A 6 27.63 45.50 5.25
N ASN A 7 28.37 44.59 4.60
CA ASN A 7 27.87 43.28 4.18
C ASN A 7 27.77 42.27 5.34
N LYS A 8 28.54 42.50 6.42
CA LYS A 8 28.49 41.68 7.65
C LYS A 8 27.39 42.15 8.61
N LEU A 9 26.95 43.39 8.51
CA LEU A 9 25.84 43.93 9.32
C LEU A 9 24.47 43.47 8.78
N LEU A 10 24.37 43.19 7.47
CA LEU A 10 23.11 42.80 6.83
C LEU A 10 22.72 41.32 7.09
N LEU A 11 23.67 40.46 7.42
CA LEU A 11 23.43 39.01 7.61
C LEU A 11 23.02 38.64 9.05
N THR A 12 23.21 39.52 10.03
CA THR A 12 22.98 39.23 11.47
C THR A 12 21.59 39.70 11.95
N LEU A 13 20.74 40.22 11.07
CA LEU A 13 19.45 40.83 11.43
C LEU A 13 18.22 39.90 11.20
N CYS A 14 18.41 38.67 10.71
CA CYS A 14 17.30 37.82 10.26
C CYS A 14 16.78 36.77 11.27
N CYS A 15 17.30 36.70 12.49
CA CYS A 15 16.98 35.61 13.43
C CYS A 15 16.15 36.00 14.67
N LEU A 16 15.57 37.21 14.76
CA LEU A 16 14.91 37.69 15.98
C LEU A 16 13.42 38.02 15.82
N SER A 17 12.66 37.16 15.16
CA SER A 17 11.20 37.26 15.18
C SER A 17 10.55 35.90 15.05
N LEU A 18 10.30 35.24 16.18
CA LEU A 18 9.12 34.38 16.41
C LEU A 18 9.04 34.00 17.91
N ALA A 19 8.82 35.01 18.76
CA ALA A 19 8.29 34.81 20.11
C ALA A 19 6.98 35.61 20.21
N ALA A 20 5.87 34.96 19.85
CA ALA A 20 4.51 35.39 20.16
C ALA A 20 3.89 34.25 20.98
N CYS A 21 3.58 34.48 22.26
CA CYS A 21 2.28 34.92 22.76
C CYS A 21 1.31 33.71 22.86
N ASN A 22 1.26 33.02 24.02
CA ASN A 22 0.38 33.27 25.18
C ASN A 22 -0.98 32.54 25.08
N GLY A 23 -1.34 31.78 26.12
CA GLY A 23 -2.71 31.32 26.34
C GLY A 23 -2.83 30.06 27.20
N GLY A 24 -2.81 30.20 28.53
CA GLY A 24 -3.25 29.15 29.45
C GLY A 24 -4.78 29.19 29.65
N SER A 25 -5.40 28.03 29.84
CA SER A 25 -6.70 27.89 30.50
C SER A 25 -6.85 26.51 31.14
N SER A 26 -7.41 26.51 32.33
CA SER A 26 -7.71 25.40 33.23
C SER A 26 -9.10 24.79 32.99
N GLY A 27 -9.26 23.50 33.27
CA GLY A 27 -10.53 22.78 33.35
C GLY A 27 -10.35 21.41 32.70
N GLY A 28 -10.50 20.27 33.36
CA GLY A 28 -11.65 19.80 34.13
C GLY A 28 -11.92 18.40 33.57
N GLY A 29 -11.80 17.37 34.41
CA GLY A 29 -11.80 15.97 33.93
C GLY A 29 -13.15 15.48 33.41
N SER A 30 -13.11 14.35 32.68
CA SER A 30 -14.06 13.22 32.80
C SER A 30 -13.81 12.21 31.66
N GLY A 31 -13.65 10.94 32.04
CA GLY A 31 -14.31 9.78 31.43
C GLY A 31 -14.07 9.45 29.95
N GLY A 32 -13.28 8.41 29.73
CA GLY A 32 -13.63 7.22 28.93
C GLY A 32 -14.21 7.39 27.53
N SER A 33 -13.43 6.96 26.54
CA SER A 33 -13.83 5.94 25.55
C SER A 33 -12.54 5.47 24.87
N ASP A 34 -12.22 4.19 25.03
CA ASP A 34 -11.27 3.49 24.16
C ASP A 34 -11.96 3.36 22.79
N GLU A 35 -11.91 4.42 22.00
CA GLU A 35 -12.22 4.34 20.57
C GLU A 35 -11.07 3.58 19.90
N PRO A 36 -11.34 2.55 19.08
CA PRO A 36 -10.29 1.86 18.35
C PRO A 36 -9.54 2.89 17.48
N GLU A 37 -8.23 2.97 17.65
CA GLU A 37 -7.38 3.77 16.76
C GLU A 37 -7.58 3.24 15.34
N ALA A 38 -8.20 4.02 14.47
CA ALA A 38 -8.49 3.64 13.09
C ALA A 38 -7.39 4.17 12.18
N VAL A 39 -6.82 3.31 11.33
CA VAL A 39 -5.93 3.76 10.26
C VAL A 39 -6.74 3.92 8.98
N SER A 40 -6.78 5.13 8.46
CA SER A 40 -7.34 5.42 7.14
C SER A 40 -6.32 5.04 6.07
N LEU A 41 -6.76 4.29 5.06
CA LEU A 41 -5.92 4.01 3.89
C LEU A 41 -6.21 5.02 2.80
N THR A 42 -5.15 5.54 2.19
CA THR A 42 -5.25 6.37 1.00
C THR A 42 -4.59 5.65 -0.18
N GLY A 43 -5.19 5.78 -1.36
CA GLY A 43 -4.84 4.96 -2.51
C GLY A 43 -5.62 5.32 -3.76
N GLY A 44 -5.41 4.62 -4.87
CA GLY A 44 -6.24 4.73 -6.07
C GLY A 44 -6.06 3.56 -7.04
N GLY A 45 -7.05 3.25 -7.89
CA GLY A 45 -6.85 2.26 -8.95
C GLY A 45 -6.02 2.87 -10.08
N ILE A 46 -4.86 2.32 -10.48
CA ILE A 46 -4.10 2.85 -11.63
C ILE A 46 -3.79 1.77 -12.67
N LYS A 47 -4.76 1.53 -13.55
CA LYS A 47 -4.62 1.54 -15.01
C LYS A 47 -6.02 1.78 -15.57
N GLY A 48 -6.36 3.06 -15.66
CA GLY A 48 -7.73 3.55 -15.69
C GLY A 48 -8.14 3.95 -14.27
N PRO A 49 -7.92 5.21 -13.86
CA PRO A 49 -8.40 5.69 -12.57
C PRO A 49 -9.90 5.42 -12.47
N LEU A 50 -10.26 4.48 -11.59
CA LEU A 50 -11.64 4.06 -11.43
C LEU A 50 -12.35 5.05 -10.53
N VAL A 51 -13.44 5.62 -11.01
CA VAL A 51 -14.37 6.43 -10.24
C VAL A 51 -15.52 5.54 -9.77
N ASN A 52 -15.90 5.65 -8.50
CA ASN A 52 -16.94 4.86 -7.84
C ASN A 52 -16.68 3.34 -7.81
N ALA A 53 -15.42 2.91 -7.86
CA ALA A 53 -15.09 1.51 -7.63
C ALA A 53 -15.30 1.16 -6.15
N ILE A 54 -15.72 -0.09 -5.90
CA ILE A 54 -15.84 -0.65 -4.56
C ILE A 54 -14.45 -1.11 -4.13
N VAL A 55 -14.06 -0.77 -2.90
CA VAL A 55 -12.74 -1.11 -2.36
C VAL A 55 -12.92 -2.00 -1.13
N THR A 56 -12.50 -3.26 -1.23
CA THR A 56 -12.67 -4.26 -0.17
C THR A 56 -11.32 -4.77 0.31
N VAL A 57 -11.17 -4.90 1.62
CA VAL A 57 -9.98 -5.52 2.23
C VAL A 57 -10.33 -6.90 2.73
N TYR A 58 -9.47 -7.87 2.47
CA TYR A 58 -9.59 -9.25 2.92
C TYR A 58 -8.39 -9.65 3.79
N THR A 59 -8.63 -10.48 4.80
CA THR A 59 -7.54 -11.24 5.43
C THR A 59 -6.91 -12.19 4.43
N VAL A 60 -5.66 -12.57 4.65
CA VAL A 60 -5.02 -13.63 3.86
C VAL A 60 -5.42 -14.99 4.42
N ASP A 61 -6.11 -15.81 3.62
CA ASP A 61 -6.42 -17.21 3.91
C ASP A 61 -5.74 -18.09 2.87
N THR A 62 -4.58 -18.66 3.21
CA THR A 62 -3.78 -19.48 2.29
C THR A 62 -4.41 -20.83 1.93
N THR A 63 -5.56 -21.16 2.54
CA THR A 63 -6.35 -22.35 2.17
C THR A 63 -7.33 -22.09 1.03
N ALA A 64 -7.65 -20.82 0.75
CA ALA A 64 -8.43 -20.42 -0.41
C ALA A 64 -7.57 -20.41 -1.69
N GLU A 65 -8.18 -20.56 -2.87
CA GLU A 65 -7.43 -20.56 -4.15
C GLU A 65 -6.81 -19.19 -4.49
N ASP A 66 -7.52 -18.11 -4.16
CA ASP A 66 -7.10 -16.72 -4.40
C ASP A 66 -6.53 -16.04 -3.15
N PHE A 67 -6.29 -16.83 -2.10
CA PHE A 67 -5.79 -16.42 -0.79
C PHE A 67 -6.66 -15.39 -0.06
N LYS A 68 -7.92 -15.19 -0.49
CA LYS A 68 -8.85 -14.27 0.18
C LYS A 68 -9.58 -14.96 1.32
N GLY A 69 -9.50 -14.36 2.50
CA GLY A 69 -10.24 -14.75 3.69
C GLY A 69 -11.45 -13.85 3.95
N ALA A 70 -11.66 -13.52 5.22
CA ALA A 70 -12.77 -12.68 5.66
C ALA A 70 -12.58 -11.22 5.25
N ILE A 71 -13.67 -10.51 5.00
CA ILE A 71 -13.65 -9.06 4.80
C ILE A 71 -13.24 -8.38 6.11
N VAL A 72 -12.33 -7.40 6.01
CA VAL A 72 -11.80 -6.62 7.11
C VAL A 72 -12.40 -5.22 7.06
N GLY A 73 -13.19 -4.88 8.08
CA GLY A 73 -13.89 -3.59 8.14
C GLY A 73 -15.02 -3.47 7.12
N GLU A 74 -15.50 -2.24 6.92
CA GLU A 74 -16.51 -1.93 5.91
C GLU A 74 -15.82 -1.60 4.57
N PRO A 75 -16.38 -2.04 3.42
CA PRO A 75 -15.87 -1.65 2.11
C PRO A 75 -15.89 -0.13 1.92
N GLY A 76 -14.80 0.40 1.38
CA GLY A 76 -14.70 1.79 0.93
C GLY A 76 -15.10 1.95 -0.54
N SER A 77 -14.83 3.13 -1.08
CA SER A 77 -15.04 3.42 -2.50
C SER A 77 -13.97 4.35 -3.08
N THR A 78 -13.96 4.57 -4.40
CA THR A 78 -13.13 5.61 -5.01
C THR A 78 -13.93 6.85 -5.42
N ASN A 79 -13.40 8.03 -5.16
CA ASN A 79 -14.04 9.30 -5.51
C ASN A 79 -13.86 9.69 -7.00
N GLU A 80 -14.36 10.88 -7.38
CA GLU A 80 -14.22 11.43 -8.74
C GLU A 80 -12.78 11.63 -9.22
N GLN A 81 -11.81 11.64 -8.30
CA GLN A 81 -10.38 11.70 -8.59
C GLN A 81 -9.71 10.32 -8.47
N ALA A 82 -10.51 9.24 -8.41
CA ALA A 82 -10.10 7.86 -8.22
C ALA A 82 -9.29 7.60 -6.94
N GLN A 83 -9.49 8.42 -5.91
CA GLN A 83 -8.86 8.24 -4.60
C GLN A 83 -9.74 7.38 -3.71
N ILE A 84 -9.15 6.46 -2.95
CA ILE A 84 -9.86 5.68 -1.93
C ILE A 84 -10.43 6.63 -0.87
N ILE A 85 -11.70 6.47 -0.57
CA ILE A 85 -12.47 7.14 0.48
C ILE A 85 -13.24 6.09 1.29
N ASP A 86 -13.56 6.43 2.53
CA ASP A 86 -14.39 5.64 3.44
C ASP A 86 -13.87 4.21 3.73
N LEU A 87 -12.58 3.93 3.49
CA LEU A 87 -11.93 2.68 3.85
C LEU A 87 -11.19 2.81 5.19
N VAL A 88 -11.61 2.03 6.18
CA VAL A 88 -11.04 2.04 7.53
C VAL A 88 -10.76 0.61 7.98
N LEU A 89 -9.52 0.35 8.42
CA LEU A 89 -9.19 -0.93 9.05
C LEU A 89 -9.47 -0.89 10.56
N PRO A 90 -10.16 -1.91 11.11
CA PRO A 90 -10.34 -2.04 12.54
C PRO A 90 -9.01 -2.35 13.23
N THR A 91 -8.81 -1.85 14.45
CA THR A 91 -7.68 -2.24 15.29
C THR A 91 -8.04 -3.44 16.19
N PRO A 92 -7.07 -4.33 16.48
CA PRO A 92 -5.66 -4.29 16.04
C PRO A 92 -5.48 -4.61 14.54
N ILE A 93 -4.50 -3.97 13.92
CA ILE A 93 -4.15 -4.21 12.51
C ILE A 93 -3.15 -5.39 12.45
N GLU A 94 -3.45 -6.35 11.60
CA GLU A 94 -2.75 -7.63 11.43
C GLU A 94 -2.48 -7.88 9.93
N PRO A 95 -1.57 -7.13 9.29
CA PRO A 95 -1.20 -7.40 7.90
C PRO A 95 -0.39 -8.72 7.78
N PRO A 96 -0.34 -9.36 6.61
CA PRO A 96 -0.76 -8.83 5.31
C PRO A 96 -2.27 -8.91 5.03
N TYR A 97 -2.77 -7.98 4.23
CA TYR A 97 -4.13 -8.00 3.69
C TYR A 97 -4.14 -7.97 2.17
N ILE A 98 -5.21 -8.51 1.56
CA ILE A 98 -5.48 -8.33 0.13
C ILE A 98 -6.46 -7.18 -0.02
N LEU A 99 -6.05 -6.13 -0.73
CA LEU A 99 -6.91 -5.03 -1.13
C LEU A 99 -7.40 -5.27 -2.55
N GLU A 100 -8.71 -5.28 -2.75
CA GLU A 100 -9.35 -5.45 -4.05
C GLU A 100 -10.20 -4.25 -4.40
N PHE A 101 -10.11 -3.86 -5.68
CA PHE A 101 -10.94 -2.87 -6.33
C PHE A 101 -11.85 -3.60 -7.30
N THR A 102 -13.15 -3.43 -7.14
CA THR A 102 -14.18 -4.05 -7.98
C THR A 102 -15.00 -2.98 -8.67
N SER A 103 -15.26 -3.18 -9.96
CA SER A 103 -16.11 -2.32 -10.78
C SER A 103 -17.53 -2.88 -10.86
N ASP A 104 -18.51 -2.00 -10.73
CA ASP A 104 -19.94 -2.27 -10.89
C ASP A 104 -20.55 -1.43 -12.03
N GLU A 105 -21.88 -1.37 -12.12
CA GLU A 105 -22.62 -0.57 -13.10
C GLU A 105 -22.40 0.95 -12.96
N ASN A 106 -21.95 1.43 -11.79
CA ASN A 106 -21.72 2.84 -11.49
C ASN A 106 -20.23 3.22 -11.63
N THR A 107 -19.37 2.24 -11.83
CA THR A 107 -17.93 2.44 -11.93
C THR A 107 -17.55 2.86 -13.36
N THR A 108 -16.71 3.89 -13.46
CA THR A 108 -16.22 4.37 -14.76
C THR A 108 -14.72 4.60 -14.74
N ASP A 109 -14.08 4.40 -15.90
CA ASP A 109 -12.71 4.83 -16.14
C ASP A 109 -12.70 6.35 -16.38
N ILE A 110 -11.98 7.11 -15.56
CA ILE A 110 -11.98 8.58 -15.62
C ILE A 110 -11.50 9.14 -16.97
N LEU A 111 -10.65 8.39 -17.70
CA LEU A 111 -10.03 8.86 -18.94
C LEU A 111 -10.99 8.65 -20.13
N THR A 112 -11.79 7.60 -20.10
CA THR A 112 -12.71 7.25 -21.20
C THR A 112 -14.16 7.62 -20.92
N GLY A 113 -14.54 7.77 -19.65
CA GLY A 113 -15.93 7.94 -19.20
C GLY A 113 -16.80 6.72 -19.50
N GLN A 114 -16.19 5.55 -19.72
CA GLN A 114 -16.88 4.30 -20.02
C GLN A 114 -16.65 3.27 -18.90
N ALA A 115 -17.40 2.17 -18.94
CA ALA A 115 -17.18 1.04 -18.05
C ALA A 115 -15.74 0.50 -18.18
N PRO A 116 -15.07 0.16 -17.07
CA PRO A 116 -13.73 -0.39 -17.10
C PRO A 116 -13.66 -1.72 -17.85
N VAL A 117 -12.59 -1.94 -18.62
CA VAL A 117 -12.35 -3.23 -19.28
C VAL A 117 -11.90 -4.30 -18.28
N ILE A 118 -11.19 -3.88 -17.23
CA ILE A 118 -10.72 -4.75 -16.15
C ILE A 118 -11.55 -4.41 -14.92
N SER A 119 -12.44 -5.33 -14.55
CA SER A 119 -13.40 -5.13 -13.47
C SER A 119 -12.81 -5.35 -12.08
N GLU A 120 -11.71 -6.10 -11.98
CA GLU A 120 -11.11 -6.49 -10.71
C GLU A 120 -9.61 -6.20 -10.72
N MET A 121 -9.13 -5.45 -9.74
CA MET A 121 -7.70 -5.22 -9.51
C MET A 121 -7.36 -5.45 -8.05
N ARG A 122 -6.21 -6.07 -7.78
CA ARG A 122 -5.79 -6.38 -6.43
C ARG A 122 -4.35 -6.01 -6.16
N THR A 123 -4.04 -5.81 -4.89
CA THR A 123 -2.71 -5.57 -4.36
C THR A 123 -2.63 -6.09 -2.92
N VAL A 124 -1.44 -6.21 -2.36
CA VAL A 124 -1.24 -6.66 -0.98
C VAL A 124 -0.80 -5.48 -0.13
N ILE A 125 -1.47 -5.30 1.00
CA ILE A 125 -1.11 -4.35 2.06
C ILE A 125 -0.16 -5.07 3.01
N THR A 126 1.08 -4.60 3.11
CA THR A 126 2.09 -5.12 4.04
C THR A 126 2.27 -4.17 5.22
N GLN A 127 2.89 -4.66 6.30
CA GLN A 127 3.25 -3.81 7.44
C GLN A 127 4.09 -2.60 7.02
N ALA A 128 5.09 -2.82 6.14
CA ALA A 128 5.96 -1.76 5.65
C ALA A 128 5.20 -0.64 4.91
N LEU A 129 4.18 -0.98 4.11
CA LEU A 129 3.34 0.02 3.43
C LEU A 129 2.55 0.89 4.41
N LEU A 130 2.02 0.27 5.48
CA LEU A 130 1.30 0.99 6.52
C LEU A 130 2.22 1.89 7.34
N ASP A 131 3.39 1.38 7.74
CA ASP A 131 4.37 2.12 8.55
C ASP A 131 4.95 3.32 7.80
N ASN A 132 5.16 3.20 6.48
CA ASN A 132 5.65 4.28 5.63
C ASN A 132 4.54 5.26 5.20
N GLY A 133 3.26 4.95 5.47
CA GLY A 133 2.13 5.75 5.00
C GLY A 133 2.06 5.85 3.48
N GLU A 134 2.51 4.81 2.77
CA GLU A 134 2.57 4.80 1.31
C GLU A 134 1.17 4.74 0.71
N GLN A 135 1.00 5.43 -0.43
CA GLN A 135 -0.26 5.40 -1.15
C GLN A 135 -0.42 4.06 -1.89
N ILE A 136 -1.54 3.38 -1.66
CA ILE A 136 -1.75 2.02 -2.16
C ILE A 136 -2.49 2.07 -3.50
N TYR A 137 -1.90 1.50 -4.54
CA TYR A 137 -2.54 1.46 -5.86
C TYR A 137 -2.88 0.05 -6.32
N GLY A 138 -4.13 -0.15 -6.76
CA GLY A 138 -4.56 -1.35 -7.46
C GLY A 138 -4.36 -1.17 -8.96
N THR A 139 -3.50 -1.99 -9.57
CA THR A 139 -3.21 -1.93 -11.00
C THR A 139 -3.26 -3.33 -11.59
N PRO A 140 -3.47 -3.50 -12.91
CA PRO A 140 -3.37 -4.83 -13.54
C PRO A 140 -1.99 -5.44 -13.38
N LEU A 141 -0.93 -4.63 -13.24
CA LEU A 141 0.40 -5.14 -12.98
C LEU A 141 0.56 -5.68 -11.55
N THR A 142 0.00 -4.98 -10.55
CA THR A 142 -0.01 -5.46 -9.16
C THR A 142 -0.91 -6.67 -9.03
N THR A 143 -2.04 -6.73 -9.73
CA THR A 143 -2.88 -7.94 -9.80
C THR A 143 -2.07 -9.12 -10.31
N MET A 144 -1.34 -8.95 -11.41
CA MET A 144 -0.49 -10.02 -11.94
C MET A 144 0.63 -10.42 -10.97
N ALA A 145 1.22 -9.45 -10.25
CA ALA A 145 2.23 -9.74 -9.25
C ALA A 145 1.63 -10.52 -8.06
N VAL A 146 0.46 -10.13 -7.56
CA VAL A 146 -0.25 -10.86 -6.50
C VAL A 146 -0.59 -12.28 -6.95
N ASP A 147 -1.11 -12.44 -8.17
CA ASP A 147 -1.48 -13.76 -8.70
C ASP A 147 -0.28 -14.68 -8.88
N LEU A 148 0.87 -14.12 -9.31
CA LEU A 148 2.12 -14.87 -9.40
C LEU A 148 2.67 -15.21 -8.02
N ALA A 149 2.57 -14.30 -7.05
CA ALA A 149 3.01 -14.54 -5.68
C ALA A 149 2.17 -15.64 -5.01
N ILE A 150 0.84 -15.62 -5.16
CA ILE A 150 -0.07 -16.67 -4.66
C ILE A 150 0.31 -18.03 -5.26
N ARG A 151 0.47 -18.10 -6.58
CA ARG A 151 0.81 -19.36 -7.27
C ARG A 151 2.14 -19.96 -6.86
N ASN A 152 3.09 -19.13 -6.42
CA ASN A 152 4.44 -19.57 -6.08
C ASN A 152 4.75 -19.37 -4.59
N ALA A 153 3.74 -19.17 -3.73
CA ALA A 153 3.94 -18.85 -2.33
C ALA A 153 4.79 -19.94 -1.63
N ASP A 154 4.51 -21.22 -1.87
CA ASP A 154 5.23 -22.36 -1.24
C ASP A 154 6.28 -23.01 -2.18
N VAL A 155 6.70 -22.32 -3.25
CA VAL A 155 7.69 -22.92 -4.18
C VAL A 155 9.11 -22.68 -3.69
N ASP A 156 9.87 -23.76 -3.51
CA ASP A 156 11.27 -23.78 -3.05
C ASP A 156 12.29 -24.00 -4.19
N THR A 157 11.86 -23.85 -5.44
CA THR A 157 12.71 -24.10 -6.62
C THR A 157 12.82 -22.91 -7.55
N GLY A 158 13.91 -22.89 -8.33
CA GLY A 158 14.13 -21.87 -9.36
C GLY A 158 14.23 -20.46 -8.77
N PRO A 159 13.62 -19.44 -9.41
CA PRO A 159 13.71 -18.05 -8.94
C PRO A 159 12.92 -17.79 -7.65
N TRP A 160 12.22 -18.79 -7.10
CA TRP A 160 11.40 -18.68 -5.89
C TRP A 160 12.07 -19.31 -4.66
N ALA A 161 13.22 -19.96 -4.82
CA ALA A 161 13.93 -20.69 -3.77
C ALA A 161 14.65 -19.78 -2.76
N ASP A 162 14.97 -18.56 -3.17
CA ASP A 162 15.71 -17.54 -2.41
C ASP A 162 15.08 -16.19 -2.79
N ARG A 163 14.34 -15.57 -1.87
CA ARG A 163 13.48 -14.40 -2.13
C ARG A 163 13.93 -13.17 -1.34
N ASP A 164 14.74 -13.34 -0.31
CA ASP A 164 15.44 -12.27 0.40
C ASP A 164 16.82 -11.93 -0.18
N GLY A 165 17.35 -12.79 -1.06
CA GLY A 165 18.61 -12.58 -1.77
C GLY A 165 19.84 -12.66 -0.87
N ASP A 166 19.69 -13.25 0.33
CA ASP A 166 20.75 -13.36 1.33
C ASP A 166 21.41 -14.76 1.36
N GLU A 167 21.06 -15.63 0.41
CA GLU A 167 21.52 -17.03 0.28
C GLU A 167 21.00 -17.97 1.40
N ILE A 168 20.09 -17.50 2.25
CA ILE A 168 19.37 -18.31 3.25
C ILE A 168 18.01 -18.76 2.67
N THR A 169 17.58 -19.96 3.04
CA THR A 169 16.25 -20.44 2.70
C THR A 169 15.20 -19.72 3.54
N ASP A 170 14.36 -18.98 2.84
CA ASP A 170 13.17 -18.25 3.28
C ASP A 170 12.16 -19.10 4.08
N PRO A 171 11.13 -18.50 4.73
CA PRO A 171 10.29 -19.19 5.70
C PRO A 171 9.63 -20.43 5.12
N GLY A 172 10.03 -21.62 5.58
CA GLY A 172 9.27 -22.87 5.43
C GLY A 172 9.04 -23.39 4.01
N LEU A 173 9.68 -22.81 2.98
CA LEU A 173 9.34 -23.09 1.58
C LEU A 173 9.36 -24.59 1.23
N GLY A 174 8.38 -25.02 0.43
CA GLY A 174 8.30 -26.36 -0.12
C GLY A 174 7.82 -27.40 0.88
N ASP A 175 7.24 -26.97 2.00
CA ASP A 175 6.72 -27.87 3.03
C ASP A 175 5.30 -28.39 2.73
N GLY A 176 4.68 -27.88 1.66
CA GLY A 176 3.34 -28.24 1.20
C GLY A 176 2.22 -27.37 1.79
N THR A 177 2.56 -26.35 2.60
CA THR A 177 1.60 -25.48 3.28
C THR A 177 2.00 -24.01 3.13
N ALA A 178 1.34 -23.30 2.22
CA ALA A 178 1.55 -21.87 2.07
C ALA A 178 1.12 -21.09 3.34
N THR A 179 1.90 -20.07 3.66
CA THR A 179 1.70 -19.15 4.79
C THR A 179 1.67 -17.69 4.34
N PRO A 180 1.09 -16.77 5.14
CA PRO A 180 1.12 -15.35 4.83
C PRO A 180 2.53 -14.75 4.71
N ALA A 181 3.50 -15.30 5.46
CA ALA A 181 4.89 -14.88 5.39
C ALA A 181 5.52 -15.22 4.03
N GLU A 182 5.21 -16.42 3.53
CA GLU A 182 5.64 -16.88 2.20
C GLU A 182 4.99 -16.10 1.06
N LEU A 183 3.71 -15.71 1.20
CA LEU A 183 3.07 -14.80 0.25
C LEU A 183 3.85 -13.49 0.16
N VAL A 184 4.18 -12.89 1.31
CA VAL A 184 4.89 -11.60 1.36
C VAL A 184 6.30 -11.72 0.79
N SER A 185 7.02 -12.81 1.07
CA SER A 185 8.35 -13.05 0.49
C SER A 185 8.29 -13.29 -1.02
N ALA A 186 7.20 -13.81 -1.57
CA ALA A 186 7.04 -14.00 -3.01
C ALA A 186 6.73 -12.70 -3.78
N LEU A 187 6.19 -11.66 -3.14
CA LEU A 187 5.76 -10.42 -3.81
C LEU A 187 6.88 -9.69 -4.58
N PRO A 188 8.10 -9.50 -4.04
CA PRO A 188 9.18 -8.82 -4.76
C PRO A 188 9.62 -9.54 -6.03
N ILE A 189 9.73 -10.87 -5.96
CA ILE A 189 10.07 -11.72 -7.13
C ILE A 189 8.96 -11.65 -8.17
N ALA A 190 7.70 -11.75 -7.74
CA ALA A 190 6.55 -11.65 -8.63
C ALA A 190 6.44 -10.28 -9.31
N ALA A 191 6.71 -9.20 -8.58
CA ALA A 191 6.76 -7.84 -9.14
C ALA A 191 7.90 -7.68 -10.15
N ALA A 192 9.08 -8.25 -9.87
CA ALA A 192 10.21 -8.25 -10.79
C ALA A 192 9.93 -9.04 -12.08
N HIS A 193 9.14 -10.12 -12.01
CA HIS A 193 8.73 -10.91 -13.18
C HIS A 193 7.61 -10.23 -13.98
N GLY A 194 6.73 -9.46 -13.33
CA GLY A 194 5.73 -8.62 -13.99
C GLY A 194 6.34 -7.46 -14.78
N VAL A 195 7.51 -6.96 -14.36
CA VAL A 195 8.31 -5.95 -15.07
C VAL A 195 9.36 -6.65 -15.92
N PHE A 196 8.92 -7.34 -16.99
CA PHE A 196 9.74 -7.80 -18.12
C PHE A 196 11.25 -7.97 -17.80
N GLN A 197 11.63 -9.06 -17.11
CA GLN A 197 12.98 -9.63 -17.20
C GLN A 197 13.18 -10.22 -18.61
N GLY A 198 12.97 -9.40 -19.63
CA GLY A 198 13.63 -9.55 -20.91
C GLY A 198 15.09 -9.31 -20.64
N SER A 199 15.80 -10.37 -20.24
CA SER A 199 17.23 -10.49 -20.40
C SER A 199 17.52 -10.35 -21.88
N CYS A 200 17.56 -9.09 -22.36
CA CYS A 200 18.33 -8.72 -23.52
C CYS A 200 19.79 -8.86 -23.07
N ARG A 201 20.23 -10.12 -23.02
CA ARG A 201 21.64 -10.49 -23.02
C ARG A 201 22.14 -10.10 -24.41
N LEU A 202 22.41 -8.80 -24.57
CA LEU A 202 23.13 -8.29 -25.72
C LEU A 202 24.55 -8.83 -25.58
N SER A 203 24.77 -10.02 -26.15
CA SER A 203 26.11 -10.47 -26.48
C SER A 203 26.68 -9.48 -27.48
N ILE A 204 27.55 -8.60 -26.98
CA ILE A 204 28.65 -8.02 -27.75
C ILE A 204 29.92 -8.74 -27.34
#